data_AF-R4L9Z2-F1
#
_entry.id   AF-R4L9Z2-F1
#
_cell.length_a   1.000
_cell.length_b   1.000
_cell.length_c   1.000
_cell.angle_alpha   90.00
_cell.angle_beta   90.00
_cell.angle_gamma   90.00
#
_symmetry.space_group_name_H-M   'P 1'
#
loop_
_entity.id
_entity.type
_entity.pdbx_description
1 polymer ?
#
loop_
_entity_poly.entity_id
_entity_poly.type
_entity_poly.pdbx_seq_one_letter_code
_entity_poly.pdbx_strand_id
1 'polypeptide(L)'
;MAADNELSLSPFAGELFLTLAAEGRLVVDSVRADEAIAALERTLSAARARLRVLRIWQHAPAQRVNDLPLELADDVVDAVFADQLAPGRLEQAVVELPKYIEALRQARRLVPPGDPA
;
A
#
# COMPACT_ATOMS: atom_id res chain seq x y z
N MET A 1 19.60 1.35 27.50
CA MET A 1 19.80 1.37 26.04
C MET A 1 19.26 0.06 25.47
N ALA A 2 18.03 0.07 24.96
CA ALA A 2 17.38 -1.09 24.33
C ALA A 2 16.17 -0.63 23.50
N ALA A 3 16.36 0.38 22.64
CA ALA A 3 15.27 0.93 21.80
C ALA A 3 15.54 0.85 20.29
N ASP A 4 16.69 0.29 19.86
CA ASP A 4 17.11 0.33 18.45
C ASP A 4 16.79 -0.95 17.65
N ASN A 5 16.15 -1.97 18.24
CA ASN A 5 15.98 -3.27 17.56
C ASN A 5 14.53 -3.61 17.14
N GLU A 6 13.55 -2.73 17.37
CA GLU A 6 12.14 -3.00 16.97
C GLU A 6 11.77 -2.41 15.61
N LEU A 7 12.63 -1.58 14.99
CA LEU A 7 12.40 -1.03 13.65
C LEU A 7 12.61 -2.05 12.51
N SER A 8 12.99 -3.30 12.80
CA SER A 8 13.39 -4.31 11.81
C SER A 8 12.38 -5.45 11.56
N LEU A 9 11.14 -5.37 12.04
CA LEU A 9 10.14 -6.43 11.86
C LEU A 9 9.01 -6.09 10.87
N SER A 10 8.87 -4.83 10.46
CA SER A 10 7.88 -4.44 9.46
C SER A 10 8.52 -4.38 8.07
N PRO A 11 7.98 -5.06 7.04
CA PRO A 11 8.43 -4.87 5.66
C PRO A 11 8.08 -3.48 5.12
N PHE A 12 7.30 -2.69 5.87
CA PHE A 12 6.92 -1.33 5.55
C PHE A 12 7.66 -0.32 6.42
N ALA A 13 7.94 0.82 5.82
CA ALA A 13 8.73 1.93 6.31
C ALA A 13 8.01 3.27 6.09
N GLY A 14 6.67 3.30 6.16
CA GLY A 14 5.89 4.50 5.88
C GLY A 14 6.26 5.67 6.80
N GLU A 15 6.48 5.40 8.10
CA GLU A 15 6.91 6.42 9.08
C GLU A 15 8.28 7.01 8.77
N LEU A 16 9.22 6.18 8.30
CA LEU A 16 10.54 6.64 7.88
C LEU A 16 10.43 7.58 6.68
N PHE A 17 9.62 7.22 5.68
CA PHE A 17 9.40 8.05 4.50
C PHE A 17 8.77 9.40 4.87
N LEU A 18 7.78 9.42 5.75
CA LEU A 18 7.18 10.64 6.27
C LEU A 18 8.20 11.51 6.99
N THR A 19 9.01 10.91 7.86
CA THR A 19 10.06 11.63 8.60
C THR A 19 11.07 12.27 7.65
N LEU A 20 11.55 11.51 6.66
CA LEU A 20 12.50 12.03 5.67
C LEU A 20 11.89 13.14 4.80
N ALA A 21 10.62 13.04 4.43
CA ALA A 21 9.92 14.07 3.68
C ALA A 21 9.74 15.36 4.50
N ALA A 22 9.31 15.23 5.76
CA ALA A 22 9.15 16.35 6.68
C ALA A 22 10.47 17.06 6.99
N GLU A 23 11.57 16.31 7.10
CA GLU A 23 12.92 16.85 7.28
C GLU A 23 13.52 17.43 5.98
N GLY A 24 12.82 17.34 4.83
CA GLY A 24 13.31 17.78 3.53
C GLY A 24 14.49 16.95 2.99
N ARG A 25 14.72 15.76 3.55
CA ARG A 25 15.78 14.81 3.18
C ARG A 25 15.33 13.82 2.10
N LEU A 26 14.03 13.64 1.94
CA LEU A 26 13.45 12.98 0.78
C LEU A 26 13.05 14.05 -0.24
N VAL A 27 13.66 14.00 -1.42
CA VAL A 27 13.35 14.89 -2.54
C VAL A 27 13.17 14.06 -3.79
N VAL A 28 12.03 14.21 -4.45
CA VAL A 28 11.69 13.47 -5.66
C VAL A 28 11.23 14.43 -6.73
N ASP A 29 11.68 14.18 -7.96
CA ASP A 29 11.17 14.85 -9.16
C ASP A 29 9.65 14.71 -9.26
N SER A 30 8.97 15.78 -9.68
CA SER A 30 7.51 15.83 -9.70
C SER A 30 6.86 14.75 -10.57
N VAL A 31 7.42 14.45 -11.74
CA VAL A 31 6.86 13.43 -12.65
C VAL A 31 6.98 12.05 -12.00
N ARG A 32 8.15 11.73 -11.44
CA ARG A 32 8.37 10.45 -10.75
C ARG A 32 7.52 10.31 -9.49
N ALA A 33 7.36 11.39 -8.72
CA ALA A 33 6.50 11.39 -7.55
C ALA A 33 5.03 11.13 -7.94
N ASP A 34 4.53 11.80 -8.97
CA ASP A 34 3.14 11.65 -9.42
C ASP A 34 2.88 10.23 -9.98
N GLU A 35 3.81 9.67 -10.76
CA GLU A 35 3.73 8.28 -11.23
C GLU A 35 3.69 7.27 -10.08
N ALA A 36 4.57 7.44 -9.10
CA ALA A 36 4.63 6.58 -7.92
C ALA A 36 3.38 6.71 -7.06
N ILE A 37 2.87 7.93 -6.83
CA ILE A 37 1.61 8.18 -6.12
C ILE A 37 0.46 7.47 -6.83
N ALA A 38 0.33 7.63 -8.15
CA ALA A 38 -0.74 7.00 -8.91
C ALA A 38 -0.68 5.46 -8.84
N ALA A 39 0.53 4.88 -8.85
CA ALA A 39 0.72 3.45 -8.65
C ALA A 39 0.29 3.00 -7.24
N LEU A 40 0.73 3.71 -6.20
CA LEU A 40 0.38 3.40 -4.81
C LEU A 40 -1.13 3.54 -4.56
N GLU A 41 -1.79 4.53 -5.15
CA GLU A 41 -3.24 4.71 -5.06
C GLU A 41 -4.01 3.55 -5.71
N ARG A 42 -3.57 3.09 -6.88
CA ARG A 42 -4.13 1.88 -7.52
C ARG A 42 -3.93 0.64 -6.65
N THR A 43 -2.74 0.45 -6.10
CA THR A 43 -2.44 -0.67 -5.20
C THR A 43 -3.27 -0.62 -3.92
N LEU A 44 -3.43 0.56 -3.31
CA LEU A 44 -4.26 0.76 -2.12
C LEU A 44 -5.73 0.46 -2.40
N SER A 45 -6.24 0.87 -3.56
CA SER A 45 -7.61 0.54 -4.00
C SER A 45 -7.80 -0.97 -4.12
N ALA A 46 -6.88 -1.66 -4.78
CA ALA A 46 -6.91 -3.12 -4.93
C ALA A 46 -6.80 -3.85 -3.58
N ALA A 47 -5.90 -3.40 -2.69
CA ALA A 47 -5.77 -3.98 -1.34
C ALA A 47 -7.06 -3.81 -0.53
N ARG A 48 -7.69 -2.64 -0.58
CA ARG A 48 -8.99 -2.39 0.08
C ARG A 48 -10.10 -3.27 -0.50
N ALA A 49 -10.13 -3.48 -1.81
CA ALA A 49 -11.11 -4.36 -2.45
C ALA A 49 -10.98 -5.80 -1.94
N ARG A 50 -9.76 -6.36 -1.96
CA ARG A 50 -9.49 -7.71 -1.46
C ARG A 50 -9.80 -7.85 0.02
N LEU A 51 -9.47 -6.86 0.84
CA LEU A 51 -9.80 -6.87 2.27
C LEU A 51 -11.32 -6.89 2.52
N ARG A 52 -12.11 -6.19 1.71
CA ARG A 52 -13.58 -6.25 1.80
C ARG A 52 -14.09 -7.66 1.51
N VAL A 53 -13.56 -8.31 0.47
CA VAL A 53 -13.90 -9.69 0.11
C VAL A 53 -13.58 -10.65 1.26
N LEU A 54 -12.37 -10.57 1.83
CA LEU A 54 -11.95 -11.39 2.97
C LEU A 54 -12.87 -11.21 4.19
N ARG A 55 -13.24 -9.96 4.51
CA ARG A 55 -14.14 -9.68 5.63
C ARG A 55 -15.52 -10.30 5.41
N ILE A 56 -16.09 -10.19 4.20
CA ILE A 56 -17.38 -10.81 3.87
C ILE A 56 -17.27 -12.33 4.03
N TRP A 57 -16.21 -12.94 3.51
CA TRP A 57 -15.96 -14.38 3.60
C TRP A 57 -15.86 -14.86 5.06
N GLN A 58 -15.13 -14.14 5.91
CA GLN A 58 -14.97 -14.48 7.33
C GLN A 58 -16.30 -14.43 8.10
N HIS A 59 -17.22 -13.53 7.73
CA HIS A 59 -18.51 -13.37 8.44
C HIS A 59 -19.63 -14.25 7.88
N ALA A 60 -19.54 -14.68 6.61
CA ALA A 60 -20.53 -15.53 5.97
C ALA A 60 -19.89 -16.62 5.08
N PRO A 61 -19.12 -17.56 5.66
CA PRO A 61 -18.38 -18.57 4.89
C PRO A 61 -19.28 -19.65 4.24
N ALA A 62 -20.59 -19.62 4.50
CA ALA A 62 -21.54 -20.65 4.08
C ALA A 62 -22.01 -20.53 2.63
N GLN A 63 -21.81 -19.39 1.96
CA GLN A 63 -21.97 -19.30 0.51
C GLN A 63 -20.76 -19.98 -0.12
N ARG A 64 -20.95 -21.18 -0.68
CA ARG A 64 -19.83 -21.90 -1.31
C ARG A 64 -19.35 -21.06 -2.48
N VAL A 65 -18.02 -20.99 -2.69
CA VAL A 65 -17.42 -20.35 -3.88
C VAL A 65 -18.08 -20.84 -5.19
N ASN A 66 -18.57 -22.09 -5.19
CA ASN A 66 -19.29 -22.71 -6.30
C ASN A 66 -20.64 -22.05 -6.65
N ASP A 67 -21.22 -21.27 -5.74
CA ASP A 67 -22.51 -20.61 -5.93
C ASP A 67 -22.35 -19.13 -6.39
N LEU A 68 -21.12 -18.65 -6.47
CA LEU A 68 -20.80 -17.30 -6.93
C LEU A 68 -20.66 -17.27 -8.47
N PRO A 69 -21.00 -16.13 -9.11
CA PRO A 69 -20.57 -15.86 -10.48
C PRO A 69 -19.05 -16.04 -10.61
N LEU A 70 -18.60 -16.65 -11.70
CA LEU A 70 -17.18 -17.05 -11.88
C LEU A 70 -16.20 -15.90 -11.64
N GLU A 71 -16.52 -14.70 -12.13
CA GLU A 71 -15.72 -13.49 -11.95
C GLU A 71 -15.52 -13.13 -10.45
N LEU A 72 -16.57 -13.31 -9.63
CA LEU A 72 -16.51 -13.08 -8.20
C LEU A 72 -15.83 -14.23 -7.45
N ALA A 73 -15.95 -15.46 -7.97
CA ALA A 73 -15.27 -16.63 -7.40
C ALA A 73 -13.75 -16.51 -7.52
N ASP A 74 -13.24 -16.06 -8.67
CA ASP A 74 -11.82 -15.84 -8.90
C ASP A 74 -11.27 -14.76 -7.95
N ASP A 75 -11.98 -13.64 -7.79
CA ASP A 75 -11.59 -12.57 -6.85
C ASP A 75 -11.53 -13.06 -5.39
N VAL A 76 -12.47 -13.92 -4.98
CA VAL A 76 -12.50 -14.53 -3.63
C VAL A 76 -11.32 -15.47 -3.45
N VAL A 77 -11.06 -16.34 -4.42
CA VAL A 77 -9.94 -17.28 -4.40
C VAL A 77 -8.63 -16.50 -4.29
N ASP A 78 -8.40 -15.53 -5.17
CA ASP A 78 -7.19 -14.71 -5.17
C ASP A 78 -6.98 -13.99 -3.83
N ALA A 79 -8.05 -13.41 -3.26
CA ALA A 79 -7.96 -12.72 -1.98
C ALA A 79 -7.62 -13.69 -0.83
N VAL A 80 -8.28 -14.85 -0.75
CA VAL A 80 -8.05 -15.86 0.29
C VAL A 80 -6.66 -16.47 0.15
N PHE A 81 -6.21 -16.80 -1.05
CA PHE A 81 -4.87 -17.31 -1.29
C PHE A 81 -3.80 -16.28 -0.93
N ALA A 82 -3.97 -15.02 -1.31
CA ALA A 82 -3.03 -13.96 -0.96
C ALA A 82 -2.89 -13.79 0.56
N ASP A 83 -4.01 -13.85 1.30
CA ASP A 83 -4.00 -13.81 2.77
C ASP A 83 -3.33 -15.05 3.38
N GLN A 84 -3.56 -16.25 2.85
CA GLN A 84 -2.88 -17.45 3.33
C GLN A 84 -1.36 -17.43 3.08
N LEU A 85 -0.92 -16.86 1.96
CA LEU A 85 0.51 -16.75 1.61
C LEU A 85 1.23 -15.68 2.45
N ALA A 86 0.54 -14.61 2.82
CA ALA A 86 1.10 -13.53 3.63
C ALA A 86 0.05 -12.94 4.59
N PRO A 87 -0.24 -13.65 5.70
CA PRO A 87 -1.30 -13.26 6.62
C PRO A 87 -1.11 -11.85 7.16
N GLY A 88 -2.19 -11.05 7.16
CA GLY A 88 -2.17 -9.69 7.70
C GLY A 88 -1.47 -8.65 6.82
N ARG A 89 -0.87 -9.05 5.68
CA ARG A 89 -0.11 -8.13 4.82
C ARG A 89 -1.01 -7.14 4.09
N LEU A 90 -2.24 -7.53 3.74
CA LEU A 90 -3.21 -6.64 3.12
C LEU A 90 -3.66 -5.54 4.08
N GLU A 91 -3.92 -5.89 5.34
CA GLU A 91 -4.24 -4.95 6.42
C GLU A 91 -3.10 -3.95 6.63
N GLN A 92 -1.87 -4.46 6.76
CA GLN A 92 -0.68 -3.62 6.90
C GLN A 92 -0.50 -2.69 5.69
N ALA A 93 -0.66 -3.20 4.46
CA ALA A 93 -0.57 -2.37 3.26
C ALA A 93 -1.62 -1.25 3.25
N VAL A 94 -2.85 -1.52 3.67
CA VAL A 94 -3.91 -0.49 3.73
C VAL A 94 -3.59 0.62 4.75
N VAL A 95 -2.85 0.29 5.82
CA VAL A 95 -2.36 1.27 6.82
C VAL A 95 -1.13 2.03 6.33
N GLU A 96 -0.21 1.35 5.65
CA GLU A 96 1.12 1.88 5.30
C GLU A 96 1.15 2.64 3.97
N LEU A 97 0.44 2.18 2.92
CA LEU A 97 0.41 2.84 1.61
C LEU A 97 0.01 4.33 1.66
N PRO A 98 -0.97 4.77 2.47
CA PRO A 98 -1.27 6.19 2.65
C PRO A 98 -0.08 7.02 3.13
N LYS A 99 0.80 6.46 3.98
CA LYS A 99 1.99 7.16 4.50
C LYS A 99 3.00 7.42 3.38
N TYR A 100 3.22 6.42 2.52
CA TYR A 100 4.09 6.59 1.36
C TYR A 100 3.55 7.62 0.37
N ILE A 101 2.23 7.59 0.11
CA ILE A 101 1.57 8.58 -0.76
C ILE A 101 1.78 9.99 -0.22
N GLU A 102 1.56 10.18 1.08
CA GLU A 102 1.72 11.48 1.73
C GLU A 102 3.19 11.94 1.74
N ALA A 103 4.12 11.05 2.07
CA ALA A 103 5.55 11.35 2.02
C ALA A 103 5.99 11.79 0.62
N LEU A 104 5.51 11.12 -0.43
CA LEU A 104 5.82 11.48 -1.81
C LEU A 104 5.20 12.83 -2.20
N ARG A 105 3.98 13.14 -1.73
CA ARG A 105 3.35 14.45 -1.95
C ARG A 105 4.17 15.59 -1.33
N GLN A 106 4.72 15.36 -0.13
CA GLN A 106 5.58 16.32 0.57
C GLN A 106 6.97 16.44 -0.07
N ALA A 107 7.56 15.32 -0.47
CA ALA A 107 8.87 15.27 -1.12
C ALA A 107 8.87 15.76 -2.57
N ARG A 108 7.69 15.94 -3.16
CA ARG A 108 7.50 16.36 -4.55
C ARG A 108 8.03 17.78 -4.75
N ARG A 109 9.11 17.90 -5.53
CA ARG A 109 9.60 19.22 -5.99
C ARG A 109 9.31 19.41 -7.46
N LEU A 110 8.78 20.59 -7.79
CA LEU A 110 8.74 21.09 -9.15
C LEU A 110 10.17 21.35 -9.59
N VAL A 111 10.68 20.59 -10.55
CA VAL A 111 11.90 20.97 -11.27
C VAL A 111 11.50 22.14 -12.19
N PRO A 112 12.06 23.34 -12.03
CA PRO A 112 11.79 24.43 -12.95
C PRO A 112 12.34 24.04 -14.34
N PRO A 113 11.60 24.28 -15.43
CA PRO A 113 12.12 24.07 -16.78
C PRO A 113 13.17 25.14 -17.07
N GLY A 114 14.45 24.81 -16.89
CA GLY A 114 15.56 25.65 -17.31
C GLY A 114 16.74 25.67 -16.34
N ASP A 115 17.70 24.79 -16.58
CA ASP A 115 19.11 25.18 -16.55
C ASP A 115 19.88 24.22 -17.48
N PRO A 116 20.07 24.56 -18.77
CA PRO A 116 21.09 23.91 -19.57
C PRO A 116 22.46 24.38 -19.07
N ALA A 117 23.25 23.44 -18.53
CA ALA A 117 24.69 23.63 -18.40
C ALA A 117 25.36 23.64 -19.78
#